data_AF-A0AA40ZVX4-F1
#
_entry.id   AF-A0AA40ZVX4-F1
#
_cell.length_a   1.000
_cell.length_b   1.000
_cell.length_c   1.000
_cell.angle_alpha   90.00
_cell.angle_beta   90.00
_cell.angle_gamma   90.00
#
_symmetry.space_group_name_H-M   'P 1'
#
loop_
_entity.id
_entity.type
_entity.pdbx_description
1 polymer ?
#
loop_
_entity_poly.entity_id
_entity_poly.type
_entity_poly.pdbx_seq_one_letter_code
_entity_poly.pdbx_strand_id
1 'polypeptide(L)'
;MEDNKQQQTEVKNFYGGIYFDRCQMTDIKFQTIVQGDMHVEAEEANPIQNDGEMAEEEQENTSLNNLIFSPSLFATAERLGQLRDLIASALEQLQGKNELFWLHAALDDAEVMNFQTKDVEFINQMQEWFPDSPWLNCSARSIANAISTERNKWLQEGERVKVTNLRASRQQFVKMMQNSHKIDRFIHIAYDGLYKGVMKLKAEFRK
;
A
#
# COMPACT_ATOMS: atom_id res chain seq x y z
N MET A 1 -54.47 31.55 -14.34
CA MET A 1 -53.42 31.15 -15.28
C MET A 1 -52.46 32.30 -15.34
N GLU A 2 -51.26 32.14 -14.79
CA GLU A 2 -50.05 32.89 -15.13
C GLU A 2 -48.89 32.23 -14.35
N ASP A 3 -48.21 31.30 -15.01
CA ASP A 3 -47.01 30.64 -14.53
C ASP A 3 -45.85 31.64 -14.56
N ASN A 4 -45.42 32.08 -13.37
CA ASN A 4 -44.26 32.93 -13.22
C ASN A 4 -43.00 32.03 -13.15
N LYS A 5 -42.38 31.78 -14.31
CA LYS A 5 -41.08 31.10 -14.42
C LYS A 5 -40.01 31.93 -13.69
N GLN A 6 -39.70 31.56 -12.45
CA GLN A 6 -38.45 31.95 -11.82
C GLN A 6 -37.30 31.35 -12.63
N GLN A 7 -36.61 32.22 -13.38
CA GLN A 7 -35.30 31.93 -13.94
C GLN A 7 -34.34 31.71 -12.78
N GLN A 8 -34.10 30.45 -12.41
CA GLN A 8 -32.96 30.08 -11.60
C GLN A 8 -31.71 30.47 -12.37
N THR A 9 -30.99 31.44 -11.84
CA THR A 9 -29.68 31.84 -12.31
C THR A 9 -28.74 30.66 -12.07
N GLU A 10 -28.38 29.93 -13.12
CA GLU A 10 -27.35 28.89 -13.05
C GLU A 10 -26.02 29.55 -12.65
N VAL A 11 -25.62 29.36 -11.40
CA VAL A 11 -24.28 29.75 -10.94
C VAL A 11 -23.30 28.72 -11.51
N LYS A 12 -22.74 29.03 -12.69
CA LYS A 12 -21.63 28.28 -13.28
C LYS A 12 -20.34 28.71 -12.58
N ASN A 13 -19.91 27.91 -11.61
CA ASN A 13 -18.61 28.13 -10.97
C ASN A 13 -17.51 27.62 -11.91
N PHE A 14 -16.77 28.54 -12.51
CA PHE A 14 -15.66 28.27 -13.41
C PHE A 14 -14.34 28.43 -12.66
N TYR A 15 -13.61 27.34 -12.49
CA TYR A 15 -12.24 27.34 -11.97
C TYR A 15 -11.37 26.44 -12.86
N GLY A 16 -10.30 27.01 -13.41
CA GLY A 16 -9.28 26.25 -14.15
C GLY A 16 -9.75 25.51 -15.40
N GLY A 17 -10.84 25.92 -16.06
CA GLY A 17 -11.34 25.29 -17.29
C GLY A 17 -12.37 24.16 -17.09
N ILE A 18 -12.82 23.90 -15.86
CA ILE A 18 -13.74 22.81 -15.53
C ILE A 18 -15.10 23.37 -15.09
N TYR A 19 -16.19 22.78 -15.62
CA TYR A 19 -17.57 23.13 -15.25
C TYR A 19 -18.11 22.18 -14.18
N PHE A 20 -18.60 22.74 -13.08
CA PHE A 20 -19.28 22.00 -12.03
C PHE A 20 -20.78 22.30 -12.08
N ASP A 21 -21.59 21.30 -12.43
CA ASP A 21 -23.05 21.41 -12.43
C ASP A 21 -23.62 20.80 -11.13
N ARG A 22 -24.44 21.58 -10.41
CA ARG A 22 -25.18 21.21 -9.18
C ARG A 22 -24.38 20.75 -7.95
N CYS A 23 -23.20 21.33 -7.69
CA CYS A 23 -22.48 21.07 -6.43
C CYS A 23 -22.85 22.12 -5.35
N GLN A 24 -23.60 21.72 -4.31
CA GLN A 24 -23.76 22.56 -3.11
C GLN A 24 -22.54 22.35 -2.19
N MET A 25 -21.77 23.42 -1.99
CA MET A 25 -20.59 23.44 -1.12
C MET A 25 -21.03 23.52 0.34
N THR A 26 -21.20 22.38 1.00
CA THR A 26 -21.20 22.29 2.46
C THR A 26 -20.28 21.17 2.90
N ASP A 27 -19.11 21.58 3.44
CA ASP A 27 -18.17 20.84 4.28
C ASP A 27 -17.94 19.34 3.99
N ILE A 28 -17.39 19.00 2.83
CA ILE A 28 -16.68 17.72 2.64
C ILE A 28 -15.50 17.96 1.68
N LYS A 29 -14.30 17.51 2.06
CA LYS A 29 -13.11 17.52 1.18
C LYS A 29 -13.37 16.63 -0.03
N PHE A 30 -13.16 17.17 -1.23
CA PHE A 30 -13.19 16.39 -2.47
C PHE A 30 -11.77 15.90 -2.83
N GLN A 31 -11.68 14.67 -3.33
CA GLN A 31 -10.48 14.13 -3.98
C GLN A 31 -10.82 13.92 -5.46
N THR A 32 -10.22 14.72 -6.34
CA THR A 32 -10.44 14.65 -7.79
C THR A 32 -9.49 13.61 -8.41
N ILE A 33 -10.03 12.69 -9.22
CA ILE A 33 -9.22 11.86 -10.13
C ILE A 33 -9.22 12.58 -11.48
N VAL A 34 -8.05 13.08 -11.89
CA VAL A 34 -7.85 13.64 -13.22
C VAL A 34 -7.49 12.49 -14.16
N GLN A 35 -8.38 12.15 -15.09
CA GLN A 35 -8.04 11.36 -16.27
C GLN A 35 -7.94 12.32 -17.46
N GLY A 36 -6.73 12.61 -17.89
CA GLY A 36 -6.45 13.39 -19.08
C GLY A 36 -5.04 13.10 -19.58
N ASP A 37 -4.92 12.79 -20.88
CA ASP A 37 -3.64 12.61 -21.56
C ASP A 37 -2.88 13.95 -21.58
N MET A 38 -1.89 14.09 -20.69
CA MET A 38 -0.92 15.19 -20.78
C MET A 38 0.16 14.82 -21.80
N HIS A 39 0.10 15.42 -22.99
CA HIS A 39 1.29 15.58 -23.81
C HIS A 39 2.08 16.78 -23.27
N VAL A 40 3.30 16.54 -22.82
CA VAL A 40 4.28 17.57 -22.51
C VAL A 40 5.31 17.52 -23.64
N GLU A 41 5.38 18.58 -24.45
CA GLU A 41 6.46 18.75 -25.42
C GLU A 41 7.76 19.01 -24.66
N ALA A 42 8.77 18.18 -24.88
CA ALA A 42 10.10 18.34 -24.30
C ALA A 42 10.92 19.30 -25.19
N GLU A 43 11.39 20.42 -24.62
CA GLU A 43 12.42 21.25 -25.24
C GLU A 43 13.78 20.55 -25.12
N GLU A 44 14.42 20.31 -26.26
CA GLU A 44 15.78 19.78 -26.36
C GLU A 44 16.82 20.84 -25.94
N ALA A 45 17.73 20.48 -25.04
CA ALA A 45 18.99 21.19 -24.83
C ALA A 45 20.17 20.20 -24.93
N ASN A 46 21.14 20.57 -25.76
CA ASN A 46 22.26 19.80 -26.29
C ASN A 46 23.32 19.33 -25.26
N PRO A 47 24.22 18.39 -25.66
CA PRO A 47 25.03 17.57 -24.75
C PRO A 47 26.40 18.18 -24.41
N ILE A 48 26.92 17.86 -23.22
CA ILE A 48 28.35 17.96 -22.90
C ILE A 48 28.78 16.68 -22.17
N GLN A 49 29.78 16.00 -22.73
CA GLN A 49 30.34 14.73 -22.27
C GLN A 49 31.51 14.92 -21.30
N ASN A 50 31.56 14.00 -20.32
CA ASN A 50 32.70 13.34 -19.65
C ASN A 50 33.75 14.16 -18.86
N ASP A 51 33.85 13.92 -17.55
CA ASP A 51 34.68 12.85 -16.95
C ASP A 51 34.91 13.15 -15.46
N GLY A 52 34.73 12.14 -14.59
CA GLY A 52 35.08 12.25 -13.17
C GLY A 52 34.44 11.17 -12.31
N GLU A 53 35.08 10.00 -12.24
CA GLU A 53 34.82 9.00 -11.21
C GLU A 53 34.87 9.64 -9.81
N MET A 54 33.77 9.55 -9.07
CA MET A 54 33.79 9.26 -7.63
C MET A 54 32.51 8.52 -7.26
N ALA A 55 32.71 7.37 -6.63
CA ALA A 55 31.67 6.56 -6.01
C ALA A 55 30.99 7.36 -4.90
N GLU A 56 29.76 7.78 -5.14
CA GLU A 56 28.79 8.12 -4.11
C GLU A 56 27.49 7.42 -4.49
N GLU A 57 26.91 6.72 -3.52
CA GLU A 57 25.70 5.92 -3.63
C GLU A 57 24.58 6.78 -4.23
N GLU A 58 24.31 6.58 -5.52
CA GLU A 58 23.05 6.94 -6.13
C GLU A 58 21.98 6.09 -5.44
N GLN A 59 21.46 6.59 -4.31
CA GLN A 59 20.06 6.35 -3.98
C GLN A 59 19.27 6.87 -5.17
N GLU A 60 18.98 5.97 -6.11
CA GLU A 60 17.95 6.17 -7.11
C GLU A 60 16.73 6.71 -6.36
N ASN A 61 16.50 8.03 -6.47
CA ASN A 61 15.22 8.66 -6.20
C ASN A 61 14.27 8.22 -7.32
N THR A 62 14.10 6.91 -7.48
CA THR A 62 12.90 6.38 -8.11
C THR A 62 11.78 6.85 -7.21
N SER A 63 11.00 7.82 -7.70
CA SER A 63 9.83 8.35 -7.03
C SER A 63 8.94 7.16 -6.68
N LEU A 64 9.04 6.67 -5.44
CA LEU A 64 8.33 5.48 -5.00
C LEU A 64 6.85 5.81 -5.04
N ASN A 65 6.13 5.16 -5.96
CA ASN A 65 4.68 5.33 -6.04
C ASN A 65 4.05 4.78 -4.76
N ASN A 66 3.16 5.56 -4.16
CA ASN A 66 2.40 5.17 -2.99
C ASN A 66 0.90 5.23 -3.29
N LEU A 67 0.31 4.09 -3.59
CA LEU A 67 -1.11 3.97 -3.94
C LEU A 67 -1.96 3.52 -2.74
N ILE A 68 -1.37 2.75 -1.83
CA ILE A 68 -2.12 2.03 -0.78
C ILE A 68 -1.73 2.37 0.64
N PHE A 69 -0.60 3.04 0.89
CA PHE A 69 -0.16 3.38 2.24
C PHE A 69 -0.56 4.80 2.60
N SER A 70 -0.82 5.02 3.89
CA SER A 70 -1.34 6.28 4.40
C SER A 70 -0.40 7.46 4.05
N PRO A 71 -0.85 8.44 3.24
CA PRO A 71 -0.02 9.57 2.85
C PRO A 71 0.40 10.46 4.02
N SER A 72 -0.35 10.45 5.12
CA SER A 72 0.00 11.21 6.33
C SER A 72 1.13 10.55 7.12
N LEU A 73 1.27 9.23 7.06
CA LEU A 73 2.35 8.50 7.71
C LEU A 73 3.62 8.50 6.84
N PHE A 74 3.45 8.26 5.53
CA PHE A 74 4.55 8.16 4.56
C PHE A 74 4.54 9.33 3.58
N ALA A 75 4.60 10.55 4.14
CA ALA A 75 4.55 11.80 3.37
C ALA A 75 5.83 12.11 2.59
N THR A 76 6.95 11.45 2.92
CA THR A 76 8.26 11.68 2.30
C THR A 76 8.78 10.40 1.66
N ALA A 77 9.62 10.56 0.62
CA ALA A 77 10.28 9.45 -0.06
C ALA A 77 11.12 8.61 0.92
N GLU A 78 11.82 9.25 1.86
CA GLU A 78 12.58 8.57 2.91
C GLU A 78 11.71 7.63 3.76
N ARG A 79 10.56 8.10 4.24
CA ARG A 79 9.66 7.30 5.07
C ARG A 79 9.09 6.12 4.29
N LEU A 80 8.79 6.35 3.01
CA LEU A 80 8.30 5.30 2.13
C LEU A 80 9.39 4.27 1.82
N GLY A 81 10.64 4.72 1.65
CA GLY A 81 11.83 3.86 1.53
C GLY A 81 12.01 2.97 2.76
N GLN A 82 11.93 3.54 3.97
CA GLN A 82 12.01 2.76 5.22
C GLN A 82 10.91 1.69 5.32
N LEU A 83 9.68 2.00 4.90
CA LEU A 83 8.61 1.00 4.82
C LEU A 83 8.94 -0.08 3.80
N ARG A 84 9.41 0.31 2.60
CA ARG A 84 9.81 -0.60 1.54
C ARG A 84 10.90 -1.56 2.03
N ASP A 85 11.90 -1.08 2.76
CA ASP A 85 13.01 -1.90 3.29
C ASP A 85 12.53 -2.94 4.31
N LEU A 86 11.58 -2.56 5.18
CA LEU A 86 10.95 -3.50 6.11
C LEU A 86 10.17 -4.59 5.37
N ILE A 87 9.44 -4.21 4.31
CA ILE A 87 8.69 -5.15 3.49
C ILE A 87 9.65 -6.06 2.71
N ALA A 88 10.73 -5.52 2.14
CA ALA A 88 11.76 -6.28 1.44
C ALA A 88 12.36 -7.36 2.34
N SER A 89 12.77 -6.97 3.55
CA SER A 89 13.31 -7.88 4.58
C SER A 89 12.32 -8.99 4.96
N ALA A 90 11.02 -8.70 4.94
CA ALA A 90 9.97 -9.69 5.20
C ALA A 90 9.74 -10.62 3.99
N LEU A 91 9.79 -10.09 2.77
CA LEU A 91 9.61 -10.83 1.52
C LEU A 91 10.69 -11.90 1.31
N GLU A 92 11.95 -11.59 1.63
CA GLU A 92 13.08 -12.52 1.52
C GLU A 92 12.91 -13.79 2.35
N GLN A 93 12.14 -13.70 3.45
CA GLN A 93 11.94 -14.80 4.38
C GLN A 93 10.73 -15.68 4.06
N LEU A 94 9.91 -15.29 3.07
CA LEU A 94 8.76 -16.08 2.65
C LEU A 94 9.20 -17.37 1.96
N GLN A 95 8.36 -18.41 2.07
CA GLN A 95 8.56 -19.69 1.39
C GLN A 95 7.46 -19.99 0.36
N GLY A 96 6.50 -19.09 0.19
CA GLY A 96 5.40 -19.26 -0.75
C GLY A 96 4.57 -18.01 -0.94
N LYS A 97 3.97 -17.85 -2.12
CA LYS A 97 3.12 -16.69 -2.46
C LYS A 97 1.88 -16.55 -1.55
N ASN A 98 1.37 -17.64 -1.01
CA ASN A 98 0.26 -17.61 -0.06
C ASN A 98 0.66 -16.95 1.27
N GLU A 99 1.96 -16.91 1.59
CA GLU A 99 2.49 -16.30 2.82
C GLU A 99 2.53 -14.78 2.77
N LEU A 100 2.33 -14.16 1.59
CA LEU A 100 2.08 -12.72 1.45
C LEU A 100 0.88 -12.25 2.28
N PHE A 101 -0.04 -13.17 2.64
CA PHE A 101 -1.09 -12.92 3.62
C PHE A 101 -0.55 -12.30 4.91
N TRP A 102 0.60 -12.76 5.40
CA TRP A 102 1.15 -12.29 6.66
C TRP A 102 1.76 -10.91 6.60
N LEU A 103 2.32 -10.54 5.44
CA LEU A 103 2.78 -9.17 5.20
C LEU A 103 1.57 -8.24 5.17
N HIS A 104 0.53 -8.61 4.41
CA HIS A 104 -0.73 -7.86 4.37
C HIS A 104 -1.34 -7.73 5.77
N ALA A 105 -1.42 -8.83 6.54
CA ALA A 105 -2.01 -8.82 7.88
C ALA A 105 -1.22 -7.93 8.85
N ALA A 106 0.11 -7.95 8.79
CA ALA A 106 0.95 -7.11 9.65
C ALA A 106 0.77 -5.61 9.34
N LEU A 107 0.69 -5.24 8.06
CA LEU A 107 0.46 -3.87 7.62
C LEU A 107 -0.97 -3.39 7.93
N ASP A 108 -1.95 -4.29 7.83
CA ASP A 108 -3.34 -4.01 8.17
C ASP A 108 -3.50 -3.80 9.68
N ASP A 109 -2.97 -4.72 10.49
CA ASP A 109 -3.00 -4.62 11.96
C ASP A 109 -2.18 -3.43 12.49
N ALA A 110 -1.18 -2.96 11.75
CA ALA A 110 -0.44 -1.74 12.08
C ALA A 110 -1.19 -0.46 11.68
N GLU A 111 -2.30 -0.59 10.95
CA GLU A 111 -3.13 0.51 10.46
C GLU A 111 -2.29 1.54 9.68
N VAL A 112 -1.54 1.04 8.70
CA VAL A 112 -0.70 1.86 7.83
C VAL A 112 -1.14 1.84 6.36
N MET A 113 -2.03 0.91 6.00
CA MET A 113 -2.70 0.88 4.71
C MET A 113 -3.94 1.77 4.73
N ASN A 114 -4.37 2.20 3.54
CA ASN A 114 -5.62 2.91 3.34
C ASN A 114 -6.80 2.00 3.70
N PHE A 115 -7.90 2.61 4.13
CA PHE A 115 -9.11 1.86 4.50
C PHE A 115 -9.61 1.03 3.31
N GLN A 116 -9.93 -0.25 3.56
CA GLN A 116 -10.46 -1.19 2.56
C GLN A 116 -9.53 -1.51 1.37
N THR A 117 -8.20 -1.33 1.50
CA THR A 117 -7.26 -1.84 0.50
C THR A 117 -7.54 -3.30 0.19
N LYS A 118 -7.76 -3.62 -1.08
CA LYS A 118 -8.05 -4.98 -1.53
C LYS A 118 -6.74 -5.74 -1.74
N ASP A 119 -6.80 -7.06 -1.60
CA ASP A 119 -5.65 -7.95 -1.83
C ASP A 119 -4.96 -7.68 -3.18
N VAL A 120 -5.74 -7.46 -4.25
CA VAL A 120 -5.20 -7.19 -5.59
C VAL A 120 -4.45 -5.86 -5.66
N GLU A 121 -4.96 -4.81 -5.01
CA GLU A 121 -4.31 -3.50 -4.95
C GLU A 121 -3.02 -3.58 -4.16
N PHE A 122 -3.05 -4.28 -3.02
CA PHE A 122 -1.85 -4.61 -2.25
C PHE A 122 -0.80 -5.31 -3.11
N ILE A 123 -1.19 -6.37 -3.82
CA ILE A 123 -0.26 -7.15 -4.64
C ILE A 123 0.31 -6.33 -5.79
N ASN A 124 -0.52 -5.50 -6.46
CA ASN A 124 -0.04 -4.63 -7.53
C ASN A 124 1.04 -3.66 -7.01
N GLN A 125 0.85 -3.06 -5.83
CA GLN A 125 1.87 -2.21 -5.22
C GLN A 125 3.15 -3.00 -4.91
N MET A 126 3.02 -4.21 -4.38
CA MET A 126 4.19 -5.06 -4.09
C MET A 126 4.93 -5.44 -5.37
N GLN A 127 4.22 -5.76 -6.46
CA GLN A 127 4.81 -6.08 -7.76
C GLN A 127 5.56 -4.90 -8.36
N GLU A 128 5.03 -3.70 -8.18
CA GLU A 128 5.68 -2.47 -8.61
C GLU A 128 6.96 -2.20 -7.80
N TRP A 129 6.93 -2.40 -6.48
CA TRP A 129 8.10 -2.13 -5.63
C TRP A 129 9.17 -3.22 -5.68
N PHE A 130 8.78 -4.46 -6.01
CA PHE A 130 9.62 -5.65 -5.98
C PHE A 130 9.39 -6.54 -7.22
N PRO A 131 9.67 -6.04 -8.43
CA PRO A 131 9.42 -6.77 -9.68
C PRO A 131 10.18 -8.09 -9.77
N ASP A 132 11.36 -8.18 -9.14
CA ASP A 132 12.22 -9.37 -9.17
C ASP A 132 11.87 -10.41 -8.11
N SER A 133 10.87 -10.15 -7.26
CA SER A 133 10.51 -11.08 -6.19
C SER A 133 9.93 -12.38 -6.76
N PRO A 134 10.46 -13.56 -6.37
CA PRO A 134 9.95 -14.85 -6.84
C PRO A 134 8.52 -15.13 -6.38
N TRP A 135 8.05 -14.42 -5.34
CA TRP A 135 6.70 -14.55 -4.79
C TRP A 135 5.65 -13.71 -5.51
N LEU A 136 6.10 -12.79 -6.36
CA LEU A 136 5.27 -11.79 -7.04
C LEU A 136 5.27 -11.94 -8.57
N ASN A 137 5.85 -13.02 -9.10
CA ASN A 137 6.00 -13.29 -10.54
C ASN A 137 4.73 -13.81 -11.26
N CYS A 138 3.58 -13.81 -10.61
CA CYS A 138 2.31 -14.33 -11.13
C CYS A 138 1.27 -13.20 -11.25
N SER A 139 0.12 -13.46 -11.89
CA SER A 139 -0.96 -12.47 -11.92
C SER A 139 -1.44 -12.11 -10.51
N ALA A 140 -1.71 -10.82 -10.26
CA ALA A 140 -2.17 -10.34 -8.95
C ALA A 140 -3.42 -11.06 -8.46
N ARG A 141 -4.34 -11.43 -9.38
CA ARG A 141 -5.54 -12.22 -9.05
C ARG A 141 -5.21 -13.64 -8.54
N SER A 142 -4.21 -14.30 -9.12
CA SER A 142 -3.76 -15.63 -8.66
C SER A 142 -3.20 -15.56 -7.25
N ILE A 143 -2.37 -14.55 -6.99
CA ILE A 143 -1.77 -14.32 -5.67
C ILE A 143 -2.87 -13.97 -4.65
N ALA A 144 -3.82 -13.10 -5.01
CA ALA A 144 -4.95 -12.73 -4.14
C ALA A 144 -5.79 -13.94 -3.73
N ASN A 145 -6.07 -14.86 -4.67
CA ASN A 145 -6.77 -16.10 -4.36
C ASN A 145 -5.96 -16.99 -3.39
N ALA A 146 -4.63 -17.04 -3.55
CA ALA A 146 -3.76 -17.78 -2.63
C ALA A 146 -3.73 -17.17 -1.23
N ILE A 147 -3.68 -15.84 -1.14
CA ILE A 147 -3.79 -15.08 0.13
C ILE A 147 -5.13 -15.35 0.81
N SER A 148 -6.24 -15.26 0.07
CA SER A 148 -7.59 -15.52 0.60
C SER A 148 -7.72 -16.97 1.13
N THR A 149 -7.17 -17.94 0.38
CA THR A 149 -7.14 -19.34 0.81
C THR A 149 -6.31 -19.52 2.09
N GLU A 150 -5.17 -18.82 2.22
CA GLU A 150 -4.36 -18.87 3.43
C GLU A 150 -5.09 -18.21 4.60
N ARG A 151 -5.67 -17.02 4.41
CA ARG A 151 -6.44 -16.27 5.42
C ARG A 151 -7.50 -17.14 6.12
N ASN A 152 -8.22 -17.95 5.34
CA ASN A 152 -9.27 -18.83 5.88
C ASN A 152 -8.75 -19.93 6.84
N LYS A 153 -7.44 -20.21 6.83
CA LYS A 153 -6.81 -21.15 7.78
C LYS A 153 -6.49 -20.50 9.13
N TRP A 154 -6.44 -19.17 9.17
CA TRP A 154 -6.02 -18.38 10.32
C TRP A 154 -7.20 -17.66 10.98
N LEU A 155 -8.32 -18.39 11.07
CA LEU A 155 -9.54 -17.93 11.71
C LEU A 155 -9.69 -18.56 13.10
N GLN A 156 -10.13 -17.75 14.07
CA GLN A 156 -10.56 -18.18 15.39
C GLN A 156 -11.95 -17.60 15.62
N GLU A 157 -12.91 -18.46 15.96
CA GLU A 157 -14.32 -18.05 16.18
C GLU A 157 -14.95 -17.31 14.98
N GLY A 158 -14.47 -17.61 13.77
CA GLY A 158 -14.93 -16.98 12.52
C GLY A 158 -14.22 -15.68 12.17
N GLU A 159 -13.36 -15.16 13.07
CA GLU A 159 -12.60 -13.93 12.84
C GLU A 159 -11.13 -14.21 12.54
N ARG A 160 -10.50 -13.32 11.76
CA ARG A 160 -9.06 -13.38 11.51
C ARG A 160 -8.29 -13.15 12.79
N VAL A 161 -7.36 -14.05 13.10
CA VAL A 161 -6.41 -13.80 14.19
C VAL A 161 -5.45 -12.67 13.82
N LYS A 162 -5.40 -11.64 14.67
CA LYS A 162 -4.44 -10.54 14.54
C LYS A 162 -3.00 -11.03 14.72
N VAL A 163 -2.07 -10.40 14.02
CA VAL A 163 -0.63 -10.68 14.08
C VAL A 163 -0.10 -10.55 15.51
N THR A 164 -0.61 -9.58 16.27
CA THR A 164 -0.28 -9.39 17.70
C THR A 164 -0.67 -10.57 18.59
N ASN A 165 -1.68 -11.35 18.19
CA ASN A 165 -2.19 -12.50 18.93
C ASN A 165 -1.58 -13.83 18.49
N LEU A 166 -0.76 -13.87 17.44
CA LEU A 166 -0.20 -15.12 16.92
C LEU A 166 0.61 -15.91 17.95
N ARG A 167 1.34 -15.20 18.83
CA ARG A 167 2.09 -15.84 19.92
C ARG A 167 1.15 -16.54 20.92
N ALA A 168 0.05 -15.88 21.28
CA ALA A 168 -0.93 -16.43 22.22
C ALA A 168 -1.67 -17.62 21.59
N SER A 169 -2.04 -17.52 20.31
CA SER A 169 -2.76 -18.57 19.57
C SER A 169 -1.83 -19.67 19.00
N ARG A 170 -0.52 -19.61 19.29
CA ARG A 170 0.48 -20.53 18.73
C ARG A 170 0.11 -21.99 18.96
N GLN A 171 -0.17 -22.38 20.20
CA GLN A 171 -0.45 -23.78 20.53
C GLN A 171 -1.67 -24.32 19.78
N GLN A 172 -2.69 -23.49 19.56
CA GLN A 172 -3.88 -23.87 18.81
C GLN A 172 -3.54 -24.13 17.33
N PHE A 173 -2.81 -23.22 16.69
CA PHE A 173 -2.42 -23.38 15.30
C PHE A 173 -1.46 -24.56 15.10
N VAL A 174 -0.57 -24.82 16.06
CA VAL A 174 0.32 -26.00 16.00
C VAL A 174 -0.51 -27.28 15.99
N LYS A 175 -1.55 -27.37 16.82
CA LYS A 175 -2.46 -28.52 16.84
C LYS A 175 -3.24 -28.68 15.53
N MET A 176 -3.71 -27.57 14.94
CA MET A 176 -4.50 -27.58 13.71
C MET A 176 -3.68 -27.90 12.46
N MET A 177 -2.51 -27.27 12.31
CA MET A 177 -1.73 -27.31 11.07
C MET A 177 -0.58 -28.31 11.12
N GLN A 178 -0.27 -28.85 12.30
CA GLN A 178 0.82 -29.80 12.54
C GLN A 178 2.19 -29.32 12.03
N ASN A 179 2.39 -28.00 11.91
CA ASN A 179 3.61 -27.39 11.38
C ASN A 179 4.06 -26.24 12.27
N SER A 180 4.77 -26.57 13.36
CA SER A 180 5.28 -25.60 14.32
C SER A 180 6.27 -24.62 13.70
N HIS A 181 7.19 -25.12 12.87
CA HIS A 181 8.21 -24.29 12.22
C HIS A 181 7.61 -23.21 11.32
N LYS A 182 6.55 -23.54 10.58
CA LYS A 182 5.83 -22.56 9.76
C LYS A 182 5.20 -21.46 10.63
N ILE A 183 4.61 -21.81 11.76
CA ILE A 183 4.00 -20.85 12.69
C ILE A 183 5.06 -19.96 13.33
N ASP A 184 6.17 -20.53 13.78
CA ASP A 184 7.28 -19.78 14.38
C ASP A 184 7.89 -18.79 13.38
N ARG A 185 8.03 -19.21 12.12
CA ARG A 185 8.45 -18.32 11.04
C ARG A 185 7.48 -17.16 10.84
N PHE A 186 6.16 -17.40 10.88
CA PHE A 186 5.18 -16.31 10.73
C PHE A 186 5.18 -15.34 11.89
N ILE A 187 5.35 -15.84 13.12
CA ILE A 187 5.56 -14.97 14.28
C ILE A 187 6.80 -14.10 14.06
N HIS A 188 7.89 -14.69 13.57
CA HIS A 188 9.12 -13.96 13.31
C HIS A 188 8.96 -12.89 12.21
N ILE A 189 8.49 -13.27 11.03
CA ILE A 189 8.35 -12.38 9.87
C ILE A 189 7.30 -11.31 10.13
N ALA A 190 6.08 -11.72 10.52
CA ALA A 190 4.93 -10.83 10.57
C ALA A 190 4.91 -10.00 11.84
N TYR A 191 5.05 -10.63 13.01
CA TYR A 191 4.93 -9.93 14.29
C TYR A 191 6.23 -9.27 14.72
N ASP A 192 7.32 -10.06 14.84
CA ASP A 192 8.58 -9.54 15.38
C ASP A 192 9.34 -8.66 14.38
N GLY A 193 9.24 -8.97 13.09
CA GLY A 193 9.82 -8.18 11.99
C GLY A 193 8.91 -7.03 11.58
N LEU A 194 7.98 -7.30 10.66
CA LEU A 194 7.27 -6.25 9.94
C LEU A 194 6.37 -5.41 10.85
N TYR A 195 5.47 -6.02 11.64
CA TYR A 195 4.53 -5.28 12.49
C TYR A 195 5.27 -4.36 13.49
N LYS A 196 6.22 -4.91 14.26
CA LYS A 196 6.99 -4.10 15.21
C LYS A 196 7.85 -3.04 14.53
N GLY A 197 8.48 -3.36 13.39
CA GLY A 197 9.24 -2.40 12.60
C GLY A 197 8.38 -1.22 12.15
N VAL A 198 7.21 -1.50 11.58
CA VAL A 198 6.25 -0.48 11.13
C VAL A 198 5.71 0.34 12.31
N MET A 199 5.40 -0.29 13.43
CA MET A 199 4.94 0.42 14.63
C MET A 199 6.01 1.34 15.21
N LYS A 200 7.29 0.94 15.13
CA LYS A 200 8.42 1.78 15.50
C LYS A 200 8.52 3.00 14.58
N LEU A 201 8.49 2.80 13.25
CA LEU A 201 8.46 3.91 12.28
C LEU A 201 7.29 4.87 12.56
N LYS A 202 6.09 4.33 12.75
CA LYS A 202 4.88 5.11 13.08
C LYS A 202 5.03 5.93 14.36
N ALA A 203 5.73 5.42 15.36
CA ALA A 203 5.98 6.13 16.62
C ALA A 203 7.04 7.24 16.47
N GLU A 204 8.07 7.01 15.66
CA GLU A 204 9.11 8.00 15.36
C GLU A 204 8.55 9.20 14.60
N PHE A 205 7.59 8.97 13.69
CA PHE A 205 6.97 10.04 12.89
C PHE A 205 5.96 10.92 13.62
N ARG A 206 5.53 10.52 14.82
CA ARG A 206 4.59 11.28 15.67
C ARG A 206 5.30 12.20 16.68
N LYS A 207 6.63 12.12 16.78
CA LYS A 207 7.45 13.02 17.60
C LYS A 207 7.80 14.27 16.81
#